data_AF-A0AAU8BFM2-F1
#
_entry.id   AF-A0AAU8BFM2-F1
#
_cell.length_a   1.000
_cell.length_b   1.000
_cell.length_c   1.000
_cell.angle_alpha   90.00
_cell.angle_beta   90.00
_cell.angle_gamma   90.00
#
_symmetry.space_group_name_H-M   'P 1'
#
loop_
_entity.id
_entity.type
_entity.pdbx_description
1 polymer ?
#
loop_
_entity_poly.entity_id
_entity_poly.type
_entity_poly.pdbx_seq_one_letter_code
_entity_poly.pdbx_strand_id
1 'polypeptide(L)'
;MKKLLIFSVIVSIIIASMVLSIAIEHNTMEVFCKEIDTSECSFDYFYAIFIWLTWFIPTFVAQSAVYWLVLSVVKCFSDGGLKP
;
A
#
# COMPACT_ATOMS: atom_id res chain seq x y z
N MET A 1 -16.70 3.10 10.72
CA MET A 1 -15.33 2.63 11.05
C MET A 1 -14.95 1.35 10.31
N LYS A 2 -15.55 0.18 10.58
CA LYS A 2 -15.15 -1.11 9.94
C LYS A 2 -15.15 -1.10 8.40
N LYS A 3 -16.20 -0.58 7.76
CA LYS A 3 -16.30 -0.50 6.29
C LYS A 3 -15.20 0.35 5.64
N LEU A 4 -14.79 1.43 6.30
CA LEU A 4 -13.76 2.35 5.78
C LEU A 4 -12.36 1.77 5.96
N LEU A 5 -12.10 1.07 7.07
CA LEU A 5 -10.86 0.31 7.24
C LEU A 5 -10.73 -0.79 6.18
N ILE A 6 -11.81 -1.53 5.92
CA ILE A 6 -11.85 -2.54 4.85
C ILE A 6 -11.57 -1.90 3.48
N PHE A 7 -12.20 -0.76 3.19
CA PHE A 7 -11.95 -0.03 1.95
C PHE A 7 -10.48 0.40 1.84
N SER A 8 -9.89 0.92 2.92
CA SER A 8 -8.48 1.33 2.93
C SER A 8 -7.52 0.15 2.71
N VAL A 9 -7.80 -1.01 3.31
CA VAL A 9 -7.05 -2.24 3.06
C VAL A 9 -7.16 -2.63 1.58
N ILE A 10 -8.36 -2.64 1.01
CA ILE A 10 -8.59 -3.02 -0.40
C ILE A 10 -7.83 -2.08 -1.34
N VAL A 11 -7.94 -0.77 -1.15
CA VAL A 11 -7.24 0.21 -2.01
C VAL A 11 -5.72 0.05 -1.87
N SER A 12 -5.22 -0.20 -0.66
CA SER A 12 -3.78 -0.43 -0.43
C SER A 12 -3.29 -1.72 -1.09
N ILE A 13 -4.09 -2.79 -1.08
CA ILE A 13 -3.81 -4.03 -1.81
C ILE A 13 -3.71 -3.76 -3.31
N ILE A 14 -4.68 -3.03 -3.88
CA ILE A 14 -4.70 -2.71 -5.31
C ILE A 14 -3.44 -1.93 -5.70
N ILE A 15 -3.11 -0.88 -4.95
CA ILE A 15 -1.92 -0.05 -5.22
C ILE A 15 -0.64 -0.89 -5.14
N ALA A 16 -0.46 -1.65 -4.07
CA ALA A 16 0.73 -2.49 -3.90
C ALA A 16 0.87 -3.55 -5.01
N SER A 17 -0.24 -4.17 -5.43
CA SER A 17 -0.25 -5.14 -6.53
C SER A 17 0.06 -4.49 -7.88
N MET A 18 -0.46 -3.29 -8.15
CA MET A 18 -0.15 -2.54 -9.37
C MET A 18 1.35 -2.19 -9.43
N VAL A 19 1.92 -1.70 -8.32
CA VAL A 19 3.35 -1.37 -8.29
C VAL A 19 4.21 -2.62 -8.45
N LEU A 20 3.85 -3.74 -7.83
CA LEU A 20 4.57 -5.00 -8.04
C LEU A 20 4.50 -5.45 -9.50
N SER A 21 3.33 -5.35 -10.16
CA SER A 21 3.19 -5.67 -11.58
C SER A 21 4.10 -4.80 -12.45
N ILE A 22 4.08 -3.47 -12.21
CA ILE A 22 4.94 -2.52 -12.90
C ILE A 22 6.42 -2.85 -12.65
N ALA A 23 6.80 -3.18 -11.42
CA ALA A 23 8.16 -3.54 -11.07
C ALA A 23 8.63 -4.80 -11.80
N ILE A 24 7.76 -5.80 -11.95
CA ILE A 24 8.06 -7.03 -12.70
C ILE A 24 8.17 -6.75 -14.21
N GLU A 25 7.33 -5.88 -14.76
CA GLU A 25 7.34 -5.54 -16.19
C GLU A 25 8.51 -4.64 -16.59
N HIS A 26 8.95 -3.74 -15.71
CA HIS A 26 9.98 -2.75 -16.04
C HIS A 26 11.42 -3.19 -15.70
N ASN A 27 11.60 -4.17 -14.82
CA ASN A 27 12.93 -4.67 -14.46
C ASN A 27 13.22 -6.00 -15.16
N THR A 28 14.50 -6.34 -15.28
CA THR A 28 14.89 -7.67 -15.75
C THR A 28 14.41 -8.73 -14.75
N MET A 29 13.90 -9.86 -15.27
CA MET A 29 13.45 -10.97 -14.42
C MET A 29 14.55 -11.49 -13.49
N GLU A 30 15.82 -11.30 -13.87
CA GLU A 30 17.00 -11.60 -13.07
C GLU A 30 16.95 -10.96 -11.66
N VAL A 31 16.35 -9.78 -11.53
CA VAL A 31 16.19 -9.08 -10.23
C VAL A 31 15.21 -9.82 -9.31
N PHE A 32 14.29 -10.59 -9.89
CA PHE A 32 13.32 -11.40 -9.19
C PHE A 32 13.70 -12.89 -9.16
N CYS A 33 14.92 -13.26 -9.57
CA CYS A 33 15.41 -14.64 -9.44
C CYS A 33 16.23 -14.77 -8.15
N LYS A 34 16.04 -15.86 -7.39
CA LYS A 34 16.85 -16.14 -6.19
C LYS A 34 18.34 -16.33 -6.49
N GLU A 35 18.63 -16.87 -7.67
CA GLU A 35 19.97 -17.15 -8.15
C GLU A 35 20.08 -16.60 -9.57
N ILE A 36 21.11 -15.80 -9.83
CA ILE A 36 21.32 -15.09 -11.11
C ILE A 36 21.90 -16.02 -12.18
N ASP A 37 22.53 -17.13 -11.77
CA ASP A 37 23.46 -17.91 -12.62
C ASP A 37 22.96 -19.33 -12.94
N THR A 38 21.73 -19.68 -12.57
CA THR A 38 21.14 -20.98 -12.91
C THR A 38 20.26 -20.83 -14.14
N SER A 39 20.36 -21.78 -15.08
CA SER A 39 19.52 -21.86 -16.29
C SER A 39 18.02 -21.97 -16.01
N GLU A 40 17.65 -22.10 -14.73
CA GLU A 40 16.28 -22.14 -14.23
C GLU A 40 16.08 -21.01 -13.21
N CYS A 41 15.41 -19.92 -13.62
CA CYS A 41 15.05 -18.86 -12.68
C CYS A 41 13.98 -19.35 -11.70
N SER A 42 14.32 -19.44 -10.43
CA SER A 42 13.36 -19.59 -9.33
C SER A 42 12.93 -18.22 -8.83
N PHE A 43 11.64 -17.91 -8.92
CA PHE A 43 11.09 -16.62 -8.51
C PHE A 43 11.34 -16.35 -7.02
N ASP A 44 11.92 -15.19 -6.71
CA ASP A 44 12.16 -14.71 -5.37
C ASP A 44 10.90 -14.07 -4.80
N TYR A 45 10.05 -14.92 -4.24
CA TYR A 45 8.86 -14.50 -3.52
C TYR A 45 9.15 -13.60 -2.32
N PHE A 46 10.32 -13.72 -1.67
CA PHE A 46 10.65 -12.86 -0.54
C PHE A 46 10.90 -11.44 -1.00
N TYR A 47 11.67 -11.27 -2.08
CA TYR A 47 11.91 -9.96 -2.68
C TYR A 47 10.61 -9.34 -3.22
N ALA A 48 9.76 -10.13 -3.89
CA ALA A 48 8.46 -9.66 -4.38
C ALA A 48 7.52 -9.23 -3.24
N ILE A 49 7.44 -10.00 -2.15
CA ILE A 49 6.66 -9.66 -0.96
C ILE A 49 7.24 -8.40 -0.29
N PHE A 50 8.56 -8.25 -0.25
CA PHE A 50 9.20 -7.05 0.30
C PHE A 50 8.81 -5.79 -0.48
N ILE A 51 8.86 -5.82 -1.82
CA ILE A 51 8.38 -4.72 -2.67
C ILE A 51 6.91 -4.45 -2.38
N TRP A 52 6.08 -5.50 -2.36
CA TRP A 52 4.64 -5.35 -2.12
C TRP A 52 4.34 -4.68 -0.77
N LEU A 53 4.99 -5.13 0.31
CA LEU A 53 4.81 -4.56 1.66
C LEU A 53 5.31 -3.12 1.75
N THR A 54 6.39 -2.79 1.03
CA THR A 54 6.96 -1.43 0.98
C THR A 54 5.97 -0.43 0.38
N TRP A 55 5.05 -0.87 -0.48
CA TRP A 55 3.99 -0.02 -1.02
C TRP A 55 2.67 -0.15 -0.26
N PHE A 56 2.34 -1.34 0.23
CA PHE A 56 1.13 -1.57 1.01
C PHE A 56 1.12 -0.78 2.32
N ILE A 57 2.18 -0.89 3.14
CA ILE A 57 2.20 -0.32 4.49
C ILE A 57 2.10 1.22 4.45
N PRO A 58 2.92 1.96 3.67
CA PRO A 58 2.82 3.41 3.64
C PRO A 58 1.48 3.89 3.08
N THR A 59 0.94 3.21 2.07
CA THR A 59 -0.37 3.54 1.48
C THR A 59 -1.49 3.38 2.50
N PHE A 60 -1.50 2.28 3.23
CA PHE A 60 -2.49 2.01 4.28
C PHE A 60 -2.38 3.01 5.43
N VAL A 61 -1.16 3.32 5.88
CA VAL A 61 -0.90 4.30 6.95
C VAL A 61 -1.33 5.71 6.51
N ALA A 62 -0.98 6.13 5.29
CA ALA A 62 -1.34 7.44 4.76
C ALA A 62 -2.86 7.62 4.68
N GLN A 63 -3.59 6.63 4.15
CA GLN A 63 -5.05 6.67 4.09
C GLN A 63 -5.68 6.69 5.49
N SER A 64 -5.15 5.89 6.41
CA SER A 64 -5.61 5.88 7.81
C SER A 64 -5.39 7.23 8.48
N ALA A 65 -4.24 7.87 8.27
CA ALA A 65 -3.93 9.18 8.81
C ALA A 65 -4.86 10.27 8.25
N VAL A 66 -5.10 10.29 6.93
CA VAL A 66 -6.04 11.21 6.28
C VAL A 66 -7.45 11.02 6.85
N TYR A 67 -7.89 9.77 7.01
CA TYR A 67 -9.19 9.47 7.61
C TYR A 67 -9.32 10.02 9.04
N TRP A 68 -8.31 9.79 9.89
CA TRP A 68 -8.28 10.32 11.25
C TRP A 68 -8.33 11.85 11.28
N LEU A 69 -7.62 12.51 10.37
CA LEU A 69 -7.65 13.97 10.24
C LEU A 69 -9.05 14.46 9.84
N VAL A 70 -9.67 13.86 8.83
CA VAL A 70 -11.03 14.23 8.38
C VAL A 70 -12.04 14.07 9.51
N LEU A 71 -11.99 12.95 10.25
CA LEU A 71 -12.88 12.75 11.39
C LEU A 71 -12.68 13.81 12.48
N SER A 72 -11.43 14.14 12.79
CA SER A 72 -11.10 15.14 13.80
C SER A 72 -11.64 16.51 13.41
N VAL A 73 -11.50 16.88 12.14
CA VAL A 73 -12.02 18.13 11.58
C VAL A 73 -13.55 18.16 11.60
N VAL A 74 -14.22 17.12 11.11
CA VAL A 74 -15.70 17.04 11.09
C VAL A 74 -16.27 17.10 12.50
N LYS A 75 -15.65 16.39 13.45
CA LYS A 75 -16.06 16.43 14.86
C LYS A 75 -15.90 17.83 15.46
N CYS A 76 -14.78 18.50 15.19
CA CYS A 76 -14.54 19.88 15.62
C CYS A 76 -15.65 20.84 15.12
N PHE A 77 -16.07 20.71 13.85
CA PHE A 77 -17.17 21.51 13.31
C PHE A 77 -18.54 21.15 13.88
N SER A 78 -18.79 19.87 14.19
CA SER A 78 -20.05 19.40 14.75
C SER A 78 -20.26 19.79 16.22
N ASP A 79 -19.19 19.82 17.02
CA ASP A 79 -19.28 20.01 18.48
C ASP A 79 -19.30 21.49 18.92
N GLY A 80 -19.13 22.44 18.00
CA GLY A 80 -19.12 23.85 18.38
C GLY A 80 -18.77 24.77 17.24
N GLY A 81 -19.58 24.75 16.17
CA GLY A 81 -19.47 25.68 15.05
C GLY A 81 -19.02 27.05 15.51
N LEU A 82 -17.95 27.55 14.88
CA LEU A 82 -17.34 28.85 15.15
C LEU A 82 -18.45 29.85 15.51
N LYS A 83 -18.61 30.13 16.80
CA LYS A 83 -19.19 31.40 17.20
C LYS A 83 -18.09 32.42 16.92
N PRO A 84 -18.34 33.40 16.03
CA PRO A 84 -17.41 34.50 15.85
C PRO A 84 -17.15 35.23 17.16
#